data_AF-A0AAU8H1K0-F1
#
_entry.id   AF-A0AAU8H1K0-F1
#
_cell.length_a   1.000
_cell.length_b   1.000
_cell.length_c   1.000
_cell.angle_alpha   90.00
_cell.angle_beta   90.00
_cell.angle_gamma   90.00
#
_symmetry.space_group_name_H-M   'P 1'
#
loop_
_entity.id
_entity.type
_entity.pdbx_description
1 polymer ?
#
loop_
_entity_poly.entity_id
_entity_poly.type
_entity_poly.pdbx_seq_one_letter_code
_entity_poly.pdbx_strand_id
1 'polypeptide(L)'
;MEKFKKFIGKPFKLEVLKNENVLQNSSICCQNLPDKIEEFEEIEFLVDDIVMCVAVLEGKIKRIMLVKVNKEAPDECTPLTKEELEAFLKKNEEKLLKFFENITN
;
A
#
# COMPACT_ATOMS: atom_id res chain seq x y z
N MET A 1 -8.88 2.08 -9.17
CA MET A 1 -8.48 3.21 -8.31
C MET A 1 -9.64 3.91 -7.60
N GLU A 2 -10.80 4.15 -8.23
CA GLU A 2 -11.93 4.86 -7.60
C GLU A 2 -12.34 4.32 -6.23
N LYS A 3 -12.42 2.99 -6.07
CA LYS A 3 -12.81 2.35 -4.80
C LYS A 3 -11.85 2.65 -3.64
N PHE A 4 -10.60 3.01 -3.93
CA PHE A 4 -9.59 3.33 -2.91
C PHE A 4 -9.67 4.78 -2.43
N LYS A 5 -10.35 5.67 -3.16
CA LYS A 5 -10.51 7.08 -2.76
C LYS A 5 -11.16 7.23 -1.39
N LYS A 6 -12.01 6.26 -0.98
CA LYS A 6 -12.67 6.23 0.33
C LYS A 6 -11.70 6.16 1.52
N PHE A 7 -10.45 5.78 1.29
CA PHE A 7 -9.42 5.69 2.33
C PHE A 7 -8.55 6.94 2.42
N ILE A 8 -8.57 7.81 1.40
CA ILE A 8 -7.83 9.05 1.43
C ILE A 8 -8.42 9.97 2.50
N GLY A 9 -7.56 10.54 3.33
CA GLY A 9 -7.91 11.38 4.48
C GLY A 9 -8.27 10.60 5.74
N LYS A 10 -8.38 9.27 5.68
CA LYS A 10 -8.61 8.45 6.88
C LYS A 10 -7.34 8.34 7.74
N PRO A 11 -7.50 8.21 9.07
CA PRO A 11 -6.39 7.87 9.96
C PRO A 11 -5.72 6.56 9.54
N PHE A 12 -4.41 6.53 9.62
CA PHE A 12 -3.61 5.34 9.36
C PHE A 12 -3.20 4.68 10.69
N LYS A 13 -3.53 3.40 10.84
CA LYS A 13 -3.29 2.61 12.04
C LYS A 13 -2.04 1.74 11.88
N LEU A 14 -0.90 2.30 12.23
CA LEU A 14 0.41 1.62 12.15
C LEU A 14 0.47 0.38 13.04
N GLU A 15 -0.17 0.42 14.21
CA GLU A 15 -0.24 -0.67 15.17
C GLU A 15 -0.88 -1.94 14.60
N VAL A 16 -1.81 -1.80 13.65
CA VAL A 16 -2.44 -2.94 12.97
C VAL A 16 -1.43 -3.70 12.12
N LEU A 17 -0.45 -2.99 11.53
CA LEU A 17 0.60 -3.58 10.71
C LEU A 17 1.70 -4.26 11.53
N LYS A 18 1.85 -3.89 12.80
CA LYS A 18 2.74 -4.59 13.74
C LYS A 18 2.22 -5.98 14.13
N ASN A 19 0.95 -6.28 13.84
CA ASN A 19 0.40 -7.63 13.97
C ASN A 19 0.68 -8.43 12.69
N GLU A 20 1.65 -9.35 12.75
CA GLU A 20 2.12 -10.15 11.61
C GLU A 20 0.99 -10.85 10.83
N ASN A 21 -0.13 -11.17 11.49
CA ASN A 21 -1.27 -11.84 10.85
C ASN A 21 -1.91 -11.00 9.74
N VAL A 22 -1.90 -9.67 9.83
CA VAL A 22 -2.56 -8.79 8.85
C VAL A 22 -1.83 -8.82 7.51
N LEU A 23 -0.50 -8.78 7.55
CA LEU A 23 0.35 -8.82 6.36
C LEU A 23 0.39 -10.23 5.76
N GLN A 24 0.55 -11.26 6.60
CA GLN A 24 0.59 -12.66 6.15
C GLN A 24 -0.72 -13.08 5.47
N ASN A 25 -1.88 -12.81 6.08
CA ASN A 25 -3.19 -13.16 5.52
C ASN A 25 -3.51 -12.41 4.22
N SER A 26 -2.85 -11.27 3.99
CA SER A 26 -3.04 -10.46 2.79
C SER A 26 -2.04 -10.79 1.69
N SER A 27 -1.06 -11.68 1.92
CA SER A 27 0.09 -11.85 1.00
C SER A 27 0.69 -10.50 0.58
N ILE A 28 0.77 -9.58 1.54
CA ILE A 28 1.36 -8.25 1.38
C ILE A 28 2.63 -8.25 2.22
N CYS A 29 3.77 -7.97 1.59
CA CYS A 29 5.02 -7.84 2.31
C CYS A 29 5.30 -6.35 2.54
N CYS A 30 5.67 -5.96 3.75
CA CYS A 30 6.17 -4.62 4.05
C CYS A 30 7.66 -4.73 4.38
N GLN A 31 8.50 -3.99 3.66
CA GLN A 31 9.96 -4.11 3.83
C GLN A 31 10.47 -3.28 5.01
N ASN A 32 9.92 -2.07 5.20
CA ASN A 32 10.35 -1.17 6.25
C ASN A 32 9.12 -0.51 6.88
N LEU A 33 8.67 -1.07 8.00
CA LEU A 33 7.58 -0.50 8.76
C LEU A 33 8.16 0.47 9.81
N PRO A 34 7.79 1.76 9.81
CA PRO A 34 8.33 2.69 10.79
C PRO A 34 7.84 2.36 12.20
N ASP A 35 8.60 2.76 13.22
CA ASP A 35 8.21 2.55 14.63
C ASP A 35 7.02 3.42 15.04
N LYS A 36 6.94 4.62 14.47
CA LYS A 36 5.85 5.59 14.64
C LYS A 36 5.65 6.37 13.35
N ILE A 37 4.45 6.90 13.15
CA ILE A 37 4.19 7.84 12.05
C ILE A 37 4.63 9.22 12.50
N GLU A 38 5.66 9.77 11.86
CA GLU A 38 6.09 11.16 12.05
C GLU A 38 5.15 12.11 11.27
N GLU A 39 5.59 13.35 11.01
CA GLU A 39 4.80 14.30 10.22
C GLU A 39 4.45 13.73 8.84
N PHE A 40 5.41 13.08 8.20
CA PHE A 40 5.27 12.45 6.89
C PHE A 40 6.00 11.12 6.84
N GLU A 41 5.33 10.09 6.32
CA GLU A 41 5.89 8.77 6.10
C GLU A 41 5.43 8.22 4.74
N GLU A 42 6.31 7.51 4.04
CA GLU A 42 5.95 6.67 2.90
C GLU A 42 6.22 5.22 3.26
N ILE A 43 5.16 4.41 3.19
CA ILE A 43 5.24 3.00 3.55
C ILE A 43 5.02 2.18 2.29
N GLU A 44 6.00 1.32 2.00
CA GLU A 44 6.02 0.48 0.82
C GLU A 44 5.59 -0.94 1.12
N PHE A 45 4.71 -1.44 0.26
CA PHE A 45 4.15 -2.77 0.33
C PHE A 45 4.33 -3.49 -0.99
N LEU A 46 4.94 -4.67 -0.99
CA LEU A 46 5.08 -5.51 -2.17
C LEU A 46 3.88 -6.47 -2.29
N VAL A 47 3.25 -6.46 -3.47
CA VAL A 47 2.11 -7.31 -3.83
C VAL A 47 2.29 -7.83 -5.25
N ASP A 48 2.51 -9.14 -5.43
CA ASP A 48 2.67 -9.78 -6.75
C ASP A 48 3.63 -9.01 -7.70
N ASP A 49 4.81 -8.62 -7.21
CA ASP A 49 5.83 -7.81 -7.92
C ASP A 49 5.47 -6.34 -8.19
N ILE A 50 4.32 -5.85 -7.71
CA ILE A 50 3.96 -4.43 -7.72
C ILE A 50 4.22 -3.83 -6.34
N VAL A 51 4.88 -2.67 -6.29
CA VAL A 51 4.99 -1.88 -5.06
C VAL A 51 3.80 -0.95 -4.95
N MET A 52 3.10 -1.07 -3.83
CA MET A 52 2.10 -0.14 -3.35
C MET A 52 2.74 0.79 -2.33
N CYS A 53 2.89 2.07 -2.69
CA CYS A 53 3.37 3.10 -1.79
C CYS A 53 2.18 3.87 -1.19
N VAL A 54 2.12 3.91 0.14
CA VAL A 54 1.11 4.64 0.90
C VAL A 54 1.78 5.82 1.59
N ALA A 55 1.48 7.03 1.13
CA ALA A 55 1.95 8.25 1.77
C ALA A 55 0.99 8.68 2.88
N VAL A 56 1.52 8.84 4.08
CA VAL A 56 0.81 9.26 5.29
C VAL A 56 1.36 10.62 5.70
N LEU A 57 0.49 11.60 5.90
CA LEU A 57 0.84 12.95 6.36
C LEU A 57 -0.10 13.31 7.50
N GLU A 58 0.46 13.74 8.63
CA GLU A 58 -0.26 14.04 9.86
C GLU A 58 -1.15 12.86 10.30
N GLY A 59 -0.61 11.64 10.24
CA GLY A 59 -1.31 10.41 10.61
C GLY A 59 -2.46 10.01 9.69
N LYS A 60 -2.63 10.64 8.52
CA LYS A 60 -3.71 10.34 7.56
C LYS A 60 -3.17 9.94 6.20
N ILE A 61 -3.84 9.00 5.54
CA ILE A 61 -3.48 8.60 4.17
C ILE A 61 -3.70 9.80 3.24
N LYS A 62 -2.66 10.25 2.54
CA LYS A 62 -2.77 11.28 1.51
C LYS A 62 -2.77 10.73 0.10
N ARG A 63 -2.04 9.63 -0.12
CA ARG A 63 -1.83 9.08 -1.46
C ARG A 63 -1.59 7.58 -1.39
N ILE A 64 -2.11 6.89 -2.39
CA ILE A 64 -1.85 5.48 -2.66
C ILE A 64 -1.35 5.40 -4.10
N MET A 65 -0.13 4.91 -4.30
CA MET A 65 0.48 4.71 -5.61
C MET A 65 0.77 3.24 -5.84
N LEU A 66 0.62 2.79 -7.09
CA LEU A 66 1.04 1.48 -7.54
C LEU A 66 2.11 1.69 -8.61
N VAL A 67 3.27 1.06 -8.41
CA VAL A 67 4.43 1.20 -9.30
C VAL A 67 5.06 -0.17 -9.54
N LYS A 68 5.66 -0.32 -10.72
CA LYS A 68 6.58 -1.41 -11.02
C LYS A 68 7.96 -0.98 -10.56
N VAL A 69 8.69 -1.90 -9.94
CA VAL A 69 10.09 -1.70 -9.55
C VAL A 69 10.98 -2.48 -10.50
N ASN A 70 12.07 -1.87 -10.94
CA ASN A 70 13.11 -2.58 -11.66
C ASN A 70 13.92 -3.44 -10.66
N LYS A 71 13.92 -4.76 -10.81
CA LYS A 71 14.67 -5.67 -9.91
C LYS A 71 16.18 -5.47 -9.98
N GLU A 72 16.68 -4.98 -11.11
CA GLU A 72 18.11 -4.69 -11.33
C GLU A 72 18.49 -3.27 -10.88
N ALA A 73 17.50 -2.38 -10.73
CA ALA A 73 17.67 -1.03 -10.22
C ALA A 73 16.46 -0.64 -9.33
N PRO A 74 16.42 -1.07 -8.05
CA PRO A 74 15.26 -0.92 -7.19
C PRO A 74 14.78 0.53 -6.96
N ASP A 75 15.67 1.51 -7.14
CA ASP A 75 15.34 2.93 -7.04
C ASP A 75 14.54 3.43 -8.27
N GLU A 76 14.50 2.65 -9.35
CA GLU A 76 13.74 2.97 -10.55
C GLU A 76 12.32 2.41 -10.46
N CYS A 77 11.38 3.32 -10.25
CA CYS A 77 9.95 3.01 -10.28
C CYS A 77 9.30 3.55 -11.56
N THR A 78 8.43 2.74 -12.17
CA THR A 78 7.61 3.15 -13.31
C THR A 78 6.13 2.97 -13.03
N PRO A 79 5.26 3.86 -13.55
CA PRO A 79 3.82 3.66 -13.43
C PRO A 79 3.39 2.40 -14.17
N LEU A 80 2.32 1.76 -13.69
CA LEU A 80 1.65 0.70 -14.43
C LEU A 80 0.96 1.31 -15.66
N THR A 81 0.96 0.57 -16.78
CA THR A 81 0.03 0.86 -17.87
C THR A 81 -1.41 0.60 -17.40
N LYS A 82 -2.38 1.05 -18.19
CA LYS A 82 -3.79 0.82 -17.90
C LYS A 82 -4.11 -0.69 -17.82
N GLU A 83 -3.60 -1.47 -18.77
CA GLU A 83 -3.83 -2.91 -18.85
C GLU A 83 -3.20 -3.64 -17.66
N GLU A 84 -1.98 -3.25 -17.28
CA GLU A 84 -1.28 -3.80 -16.12
C GLU A 84 -2.05 -3.50 -14.82
N LEU A 85 -2.52 -2.26 -14.66
CA LEU A 85 -3.31 -1.85 -13.50
C LEU A 85 -4.64 -2.60 -13.43
N GLU A 86 -5.34 -2.76 -14.56
CA GLU A 86 -6.60 -3.50 -14.62
C GLU A 86 -6.40 -4.98 -14.28
N ALA A 87 -5.35 -5.61 -14.82
CA ALA A 87 -5.01 -7.00 -14.51
C ALA A 87 -4.64 -7.18 -13.02
N PHE A 88 -3.83 -6.27 -12.47
CA PHE A 88 -3.45 -6.27 -11.07
C PHE A 88 -4.66 -6.13 -10.14
N LEU A 89 -5.53 -5.15 -10.41
CA LEU A 89 -6.74 -4.92 -9.61
C LEU A 89 -7.73 -6.08 -9.73
N LYS A 90 -7.91 -6.66 -10.92
CA LYS A 90 -8.79 -7.85 -11.09
C LYS A 90 -8.38 -9.00 -10.17
N LYS A 91 -7.09 -9.18 -9.91
CA LYS A 91 -6.55 -10.22 -9.02
C LYS A 91 -6.56 -9.82 -7.55
N ASN A 92 -6.23 -8.57 -7.23
CA ASN A 92 -5.89 -8.14 -5.87
C ASN A 92 -6.88 -7.16 -5.22
N GLU A 93 -7.86 -6.62 -5.95
CA GLU A 93 -8.69 -5.51 -5.46
C GLU A 93 -9.40 -5.84 -4.14
N GLU A 94 -10.11 -6.97 -4.03
CA GLU A 94 -10.84 -7.32 -2.81
C GLU A 94 -9.90 -7.43 -1.59
N LYS A 95 -8.74 -8.04 -1.79
CA LYS A 95 -7.71 -8.21 -0.76
C LYS A 95 -7.15 -6.87 -0.31
N LEU A 96 -6.82 -5.99 -1.26
CA LEU A 96 -6.34 -4.64 -0.97
C LEU A 96 -7.40 -3.80 -0.27
N LEU A 97 -8.67 -3.91 -0.66
CA LEU A 97 -9.77 -3.21 0.01
C LEU A 97 -9.88 -3.64 1.48
N LYS A 98 -9.83 -4.95 1.77
CA LYS A 98 -9.82 -5.47 3.15
C LYS A 98 -8.60 -5.00 3.94
N PHE A 99 -7.42 -4.99 3.31
CA PHE A 99 -6.20 -4.45 3.92
C PHE A 99 -6.39 -2.99 4.34
N PHE A 100 -6.89 -2.13 3.43
CA PHE A 100 -7.13 -0.73 3.75
C PHE A 100 -8.25 -0.54 4.78
N GLU A 101 -9.27 -1.39 4.79
CA GLU A 101 -10.30 -1.37 5.84
C GLU A 101 -9.69 -1.67 7.21
N ASN A 102 -8.78 -2.63 7.31
CA ASN A 102 -8.12 -2.96 8.58
C ASN A 102 -7.24 -1.82 9.11
N ILE A 103 -6.49 -1.14 8.23
CA ILE A 103 -5.55 -0.08 8.66
C ILE A 103 -6.20 1.31 8.77
N THR A 104 -7.50 1.43 8.50
CA THR A 104 -8.23 2.72 8.56
C THR A 104 -9.53 2.70 9.36
N ASN A 105 -10.04 1.54 9.79
CA ASN A 105 -11.18 1.42 10.71
C ASN A 105 -10.72 1.47 12.15
#